data_AF-H2ZM86-F1
#
_entry.id   AF-H2ZM86-F1
#
_cell.length_a   1.000
_cell.length_b   1.000
_cell.length_c   1.000
_cell.angle_alpha   90.00
_cell.angle_beta   90.00
_cell.angle_gamma   90.00
#
_symmetry.space_group_name_H-M   'P 1'
#
loop_
_entity.id
_entity.type
_entity.pdbx_description
1 polymer ?
#
loop_
_entity_poly.entity_id
_entity_poly.type
_entity_poly.pdbx_seq_one_letter_code
_entity_poly.pdbx_strand_id
1 'polypeptide(L)'
;TMFRTVLPVCFLLVGVSAQFPRRCTDKASLEARECCPTHTDGTKCGEMSNRGICAEIIAPTIDITVNETLELLLDDRAYWPRAFYDRACSCYGNFDDVDCSSCKAGFQGENCDVKSALAIRRNFTSLERNEIDSVISVLDKSKRIISDNYVILVTSYDRILRGESPEFANISVYNLFVWMHAYVSRDNLVFQGDDVKARLTNVNEENRVQVAIELLKEDFELAVESDVDYAHEGPAFLPWHRYFLLKWEKELRDVVVGDDTFTLPYWDWRDNTNCDVCNDAMMGDKDPENATLISSGSPISKWQIICSKGNAYIESGIQCTGQPEGPLLRDPGNYDPEKISGLPTSQEVENVIKIPDSYDTDSFDVAANQSFRNLVEGFADTTTGDADPSMSYLHNAVHLFMNGTMSEVATSANDPIFLLHHAFVDSIYELWLRQRTLRGNFGSTDGIRLGHRPNDFMVPFFPLVRNREGFANTFQLGYAYDYI
;
A
#
# COMPACT_ATOMS: atom_id res chain seq x y z
N THR A 1 -48.69 -40.30 -23.09
CA THR A 1 -47.25 -40.43 -23.44
C THR A 1 -46.82 -39.16 -24.15
N MET A 2 -46.50 -38.12 -23.38
CA MET A 2 -45.93 -36.87 -23.90
C MET A 2 -44.47 -36.80 -23.47
N PHE A 3 -43.57 -36.85 -24.45
CA PHE A 3 -42.16 -36.55 -24.26
C PHE A 3 -42.00 -35.07 -23.91
N ARG A 4 -41.45 -34.77 -22.72
CA ARG A 4 -40.97 -33.44 -22.36
C ARG A 4 -39.47 -33.37 -22.63
N THR A 5 -39.11 -32.43 -23.49
CA THR A 5 -37.77 -31.93 -23.74
C THR A 5 -37.16 -31.40 -22.44
N VAL A 6 -35.96 -31.88 -22.08
CA VAL A 6 -35.15 -31.32 -20.98
C VAL A 6 -33.99 -30.57 -21.63
N LEU A 7 -34.00 -29.24 -21.53
CA LEU A 7 -32.81 -28.41 -21.74
C LEU A 7 -31.90 -28.57 -20.52
N PRO A 8 -30.58 -28.77 -20.67
CA PRO A 8 -29.66 -28.66 -19.56
C PRO A 8 -29.38 -27.18 -19.31
N VAL A 9 -29.76 -26.69 -18.13
CA VAL A 9 -29.28 -25.41 -17.61
C VAL A 9 -27.83 -25.62 -17.22
N CYS A 10 -26.93 -25.08 -18.05
CA CYS A 10 -25.51 -24.98 -17.76
C CYS A 10 -25.35 -23.95 -16.62
N PHE A 11 -25.11 -24.43 -15.40
CA PHE A 11 -24.70 -23.58 -14.30
C PHE A 11 -23.28 -23.08 -14.59
N LEU A 12 -23.19 -21.85 -15.10
CA LEU A 12 -21.97 -21.05 -15.05
C LEU A 12 -21.74 -20.71 -13.57
N LEU A 13 -20.77 -21.39 -12.94
CA LEU A 13 -20.22 -20.97 -11.66
C LEU A 13 -19.47 -19.66 -11.88
N VAL A 14 -20.14 -18.53 -11.63
CA VAL A 14 -19.50 -17.22 -11.59
C VAL A 14 -18.84 -17.09 -10.22
N GLY A 15 -17.56 -17.44 -10.15
CA GLY A 15 -16.75 -17.27 -8.94
C GLY A 15 -16.39 -15.79 -8.75
N VAL A 16 -16.55 -15.29 -7.54
CA VAL A 16 -16.25 -13.90 -7.14
C VAL A 16 -15.14 -13.89 -6.08
N SER A 17 -13.90 -13.67 -6.52
CA SER A 17 -13.07 -12.48 -6.27
C SER A 17 -12.71 -11.96 -4.84
N ALA A 18 -11.39 -11.88 -4.44
CA ALA A 18 -10.62 -11.47 -3.18
C ALA A 18 -9.24 -10.69 -3.20
N GLN A 19 -8.80 -9.78 -2.25
CA GLN A 19 -7.64 -8.78 -2.04
C GLN A 19 -6.54 -9.40 -1.23
N PHE A 20 -6.99 -10.07 -0.18
CA PHE A 20 -6.56 -11.42 0.05
C PHE A 20 -6.71 -12.20 -1.24
N PRO A 21 -5.65 -12.74 -1.82
CA PRO A 21 -5.70 -13.38 -3.13
C PRO A 21 -7.00 -14.14 -3.33
N ARG A 22 -7.75 -13.89 -4.40
CA ARG A 22 -9.08 -14.50 -4.65
C ARG A 22 -9.15 -15.99 -4.37
N ARG A 23 -8.05 -16.69 -4.64
CA ARG A 23 -7.86 -18.12 -4.43
C ARG A 23 -7.69 -18.53 -2.96
N CYS A 24 -7.74 -17.59 -2.02
CA CYS A 24 -7.57 -17.78 -0.57
C CYS A 24 -8.79 -17.31 0.24
N THR A 25 -9.81 -16.74 -0.39
CA THR A 25 -11.01 -16.24 0.32
C THR A 25 -12.23 -17.12 0.17
N ASP A 26 -12.04 -18.35 -0.29
CA ASP A 26 -13.05 -19.37 -0.15
C ASP A 26 -13.12 -19.86 1.30
N LYS A 27 -14.26 -20.47 1.62
CA LYS A 27 -14.56 -20.99 2.96
C LYS A 27 -13.50 -21.98 3.45
N ALA A 28 -12.97 -22.84 2.58
CA ALA A 28 -12.02 -23.87 2.99
C ALA A 28 -10.67 -23.26 3.38
N SER A 29 -10.17 -22.28 2.62
CA SER A 29 -8.95 -21.55 2.97
C SER A 29 -9.07 -20.76 4.27
N LEU A 30 -10.21 -20.09 4.49
CA LEU A 30 -10.46 -19.31 5.71
C LEU A 30 -10.62 -20.20 6.95
N GLU A 31 -11.38 -21.31 6.85
CA GLU A 31 -11.54 -22.27 7.96
C GLU A 31 -10.22 -22.98 8.29
N ALA A 32 -9.42 -23.30 7.28
CA ALA A 32 -8.09 -23.87 7.47
C ALA A 32 -7.04 -22.83 7.91
N ARG A 33 -7.37 -21.54 7.87
CA ARG A 33 -6.45 -20.42 8.08
C ARG A 33 -5.19 -20.57 7.22
N GLU A 34 -5.36 -20.97 5.97
CA GLU A 34 -4.28 -21.25 5.03
C GLU A 34 -4.51 -20.62 3.66
N CYS A 35 -3.60 -19.73 3.25
CA CYS A 35 -3.53 -19.16 1.90
C CYS A 35 -2.41 -19.83 1.09
N CYS A 36 -2.66 -21.08 0.69
CA CYS A 36 -1.72 -21.86 -0.13
C CYS A 36 -2.44 -22.44 -1.36
N PRO A 37 -2.72 -21.62 -2.39
CA PRO A 37 -3.43 -22.08 -3.57
C PRO A 37 -2.66 -23.20 -4.29
N THR A 38 -3.43 -24.02 -5.01
CA THR A 38 -2.87 -25.11 -5.82
C THR A 38 -2.27 -24.54 -7.10
N HIS A 39 -1.00 -24.86 -7.35
CA HIS A 39 -0.28 -24.55 -8.56
C HIS A 39 -0.73 -25.46 -9.72
N THR A 40 -0.32 -25.14 -10.95
CA THR A 40 -0.68 -25.91 -12.16
C THR A 40 -0.17 -27.36 -12.16
N ASP A 41 0.79 -27.69 -11.30
CA ASP A 41 1.26 -29.07 -11.08
C ASP A 41 0.37 -29.92 -10.15
N GLY A 42 -0.73 -29.34 -9.66
CA GLY A 42 -1.69 -30.01 -8.79
C GLY A 42 -1.29 -30.05 -7.31
N THR A 43 -0.18 -29.41 -6.92
CA THR A 43 0.27 -29.29 -5.52
C THR A 43 0.18 -27.86 -5.01
N LYS A 44 0.10 -27.68 -3.69
CA LYS A 44 0.10 -26.35 -3.07
C LYS A 44 1.47 -25.68 -3.30
N CYS A 45 1.47 -24.41 -3.67
CA CYS A 45 2.68 -23.60 -3.81
C CYS A 45 3.72 -24.15 -4.82
N GLY A 46 3.31 -25.04 -5.72
CA GLY A 46 4.20 -25.68 -6.69
C GLY A 46 5.26 -26.59 -6.07
N GLU A 47 4.93 -27.31 -5.00
CA GLU A 47 5.81 -28.23 -4.29
C GLU A 47 6.38 -29.32 -5.21
N MET A 48 5.55 -29.92 -6.08
CA MET A 48 6.01 -30.94 -7.04
C MET A 48 7.02 -30.37 -8.04
N SER A 49 6.86 -29.12 -8.44
CA SER A 49 7.78 -28.40 -9.34
C SER A 49 8.96 -27.76 -8.61
N ASN A 50 9.10 -27.97 -7.29
CA ASN A 50 10.12 -27.35 -6.45
C ASN A 50 10.14 -25.81 -6.54
N ARG A 51 8.95 -25.19 -6.63
CA ARG A 51 8.77 -23.74 -6.69
C ARG A 51 8.58 -23.10 -5.33
N GLY A 52 8.00 -23.83 -4.39
CA GLY A 52 7.74 -23.36 -3.05
C GLY A 52 7.07 -24.42 -2.20
N ILE A 53 6.74 -24.03 -0.97
CA ILE A 53 6.06 -24.90 -0.01
C ILE A 53 5.03 -24.10 0.78
N CYS A 54 3.94 -24.74 1.18
CA CYS A 54 3.00 -24.16 2.12
C CYS A 54 3.59 -24.18 3.53
N ALA A 55 4.06 -23.03 4.01
CA ALA A 55 4.78 -22.90 5.26
C ALA A 55 3.99 -22.14 6.32
N GLU A 56 4.35 -22.34 7.58
CA GLU A 56 3.89 -21.49 8.67
C GLU A 56 4.40 -20.05 8.49
N ILE A 57 3.51 -19.09 8.77
CA ILE A 57 3.84 -17.68 8.75
C ILE A 57 4.51 -17.33 10.07
N ILE A 58 5.81 -17.05 9.99
CA ILE A 58 6.61 -16.60 11.12
C ILE A 58 6.62 -15.06 11.12
N ALA A 59 5.67 -14.47 11.84
CA ALA A 59 5.70 -13.05 12.18
C ALA A 59 6.71 -12.82 13.32
N PRO A 60 7.42 -11.68 13.38
CA PRO A 60 8.31 -11.40 14.50
C PRO A 60 7.53 -11.37 15.82
N THR A 61 8.04 -12.08 16.83
CA THR A 61 7.51 -12.00 18.20
C THR A 61 7.64 -10.57 18.70
N ILE A 62 6.58 -10.08 19.33
CA ILE A 62 6.55 -8.72 19.82
C ILE A 62 6.79 -8.70 21.33
N ASP A 63 7.79 -7.92 21.76
CA ASP A 63 7.91 -7.46 23.14
C ASP A 63 7.19 -6.11 23.25
N ILE A 64 5.86 -6.16 23.36
CA ILE A 64 5.02 -4.98 23.45
C ILE A 64 4.76 -4.64 24.90
N THR A 65 4.79 -3.35 25.19
CA THR A 65 4.26 -2.83 26.44
C THR A 65 2.76 -3.13 26.55
N VAL A 66 2.23 -3.06 27.77
CA VAL A 66 0.79 -3.24 28.02
C VAL A 66 -0.07 -2.23 27.23
N ASN A 67 0.46 -1.03 26.97
CA ASN A 67 -0.25 0.00 26.22
C ASN A 67 -0.32 -0.31 24.72
N GLU A 68 0.81 -0.67 24.09
CA GLU A 68 0.79 -1.09 22.68
C GLU A 68 -0.05 -2.36 22.47
N THR A 69 -0.13 -3.23 23.49
CA THR A 69 -1.02 -4.39 23.47
C THR A 69 -2.50 -3.99 23.42
N LEU A 70 -2.88 -2.94 24.16
CA LEU A 70 -4.26 -2.43 24.16
C LEU A 70 -4.64 -1.89 22.78
N GLU A 71 -3.73 -1.14 22.16
CA GLU A 71 -3.92 -0.53 20.84
C GLU A 71 -4.09 -1.60 19.75
N LEU A 72 -3.29 -2.67 19.79
CA LEU A 72 -3.21 -3.64 18.69
C LEU A 72 -4.18 -4.82 18.81
N LEU A 73 -4.96 -4.91 19.89
CA LEU A 73 -5.75 -6.09 20.20
C LEU A 73 -6.85 -6.38 19.17
N LEU A 74 -7.49 -5.32 18.64
CA LEU A 74 -8.53 -5.38 17.61
C LEU A 74 -8.04 -4.94 16.22
N ASP A 75 -6.72 -4.79 16.04
CA ASP A 75 -6.14 -4.49 14.73
C ASP A 75 -5.79 -5.78 13.98
N ASP A 76 -6.45 -6.02 12.84
CA ASP A 76 -6.21 -7.17 11.95
C ASP A 76 -4.89 -7.06 11.18
N ARG A 77 -4.30 -5.87 11.13
CA ARG A 77 -2.99 -5.60 10.53
C ARG A 77 -1.84 -6.01 11.44
N ALA A 78 -2.10 -6.03 12.75
CA ALA A 78 -1.08 -6.40 13.71
C ALA A 78 -0.66 -7.87 13.49
N TYR A 79 0.66 -8.09 13.31
CA TYR A 79 1.26 -9.38 12.99
C TYR A 79 0.79 -9.91 11.62
N TRP A 80 0.56 -9.02 10.65
CA TRP A 80 0.07 -9.37 9.33
C TRP A 80 0.74 -10.61 8.71
N PRO A 81 -0.02 -11.55 8.11
CA PRO A 81 -1.49 -11.60 7.98
C PRO A 81 -2.16 -12.52 9.03
N ARG A 82 -1.59 -12.68 10.23
CA ARG A 82 -2.00 -13.70 11.23
C ARG A 82 -3.43 -13.56 11.75
N ALA A 83 -4.10 -12.43 11.53
CA ALA A 83 -5.54 -12.34 11.78
C ALA A 83 -6.34 -13.37 10.94
N PHE A 84 -5.89 -13.65 9.71
CA PHE A 84 -6.63 -14.45 8.73
C PHE A 84 -5.98 -15.80 8.43
N TYR A 85 -4.65 -15.84 8.31
CA TYR A 85 -3.94 -17.05 7.91
C TYR A 85 -2.75 -17.33 8.83
N ASP A 86 -2.59 -18.59 9.19
CA ASP A 86 -1.43 -19.11 9.92
C ASP A 86 -0.38 -19.68 8.97
N ARG A 87 -0.78 -20.01 7.73
CA ARG A 87 0.07 -20.59 6.69
C ARG A 87 -0.11 -19.90 5.34
N ALA A 88 0.99 -19.73 4.62
CA ALA A 88 1.01 -19.20 3.25
C ALA A 88 2.15 -19.82 2.42
N CYS A 89 2.11 -19.63 1.11
CA CYS A 89 3.19 -20.09 0.24
C CYS A 89 4.51 -19.34 0.54
N SER A 90 5.57 -20.12 0.73
CA SER A 90 6.95 -19.64 0.78
C SER A 90 7.67 -20.09 -0.50
N CYS A 91 7.87 -19.14 -1.42
CA CYS A 91 8.46 -19.42 -2.72
C CYS A 91 9.99 -19.47 -2.65
N TYR A 92 10.59 -20.40 -3.39
CA TYR A 92 12.03 -20.60 -3.44
C TYR A 92 12.70 -19.69 -4.47
N GLY A 93 13.91 -19.24 -4.17
CA GLY A 93 14.73 -18.46 -5.11
C GLY A 93 14.02 -17.19 -5.62
N ASN A 94 13.82 -17.14 -6.94
CA ASN A 94 13.19 -16.03 -7.65
C ASN A 94 11.74 -16.29 -8.06
N PHE A 95 11.13 -17.38 -7.60
CA PHE A 95 9.68 -17.55 -7.74
C PHE A 95 8.95 -16.56 -6.83
N ASP A 96 7.79 -16.11 -7.30
CA ASP A 96 6.88 -15.16 -6.65
C ASP A 96 5.44 -15.55 -6.99
N ASP A 97 4.47 -14.73 -6.58
CA ASP A 97 3.03 -14.98 -6.63
C ASP A 97 2.52 -15.81 -5.44
N VAL A 98 1.20 -15.79 -5.28
CA VAL A 98 0.49 -16.39 -4.15
C VAL A 98 0.58 -17.92 -4.14
N ASP A 99 0.92 -18.53 -5.27
CA ASP A 99 1.14 -19.96 -5.49
C ASP A 99 2.51 -20.29 -6.10
N CYS A 100 3.44 -19.33 -6.09
CA CYS A 100 4.80 -19.48 -6.64
C CYS A 100 4.87 -19.71 -8.17
N SER A 101 3.82 -19.34 -8.91
CA SER A 101 3.76 -19.52 -10.37
C SER A 101 4.58 -18.50 -11.14
N SER A 102 4.72 -17.28 -10.61
CA SER A 102 5.34 -16.16 -11.31
C SER A 102 6.78 -15.95 -10.86
N CYS A 103 7.46 -14.98 -11.47
CA CYS A 103 8.81 -14.58 -11.08
C CYS A 103 8.80 -13.29 -10.28
N LYS A 104 9.76 -13.15 -9.38
CA LYS A 104 10.06 -11.88 -8.69
C LYS A 104 10.38 -10.81 -9.73
N ALA A 105 10.09 -9.56 -9.38
CA ALA A 105 10.41 -8.40 -10.21
C ALA A 105 11.89 -8.44 -10.65
N GLY A 106 12.14 -8.18 -11.93
CA GLY A 106 13.47 -8.28 -12.55
C GLY A 106 13.91 -9.68 -12.97
N PHE A 107 13.05 -10.70 -12.84
CA PHE A 107 13.30 -12.05 -13.34
C PHE A 107 12.15 -12.52 -14.24
N GLN A 108 12.47 -13.44 -15.14
CA GLN A 108 11.55 -14.03 -16.12
C GLN A 108 11.99 -15.44 -16.51
N GLY A 109 11.22 -16.05 -17.41
CA GLY A 109 11.43 -17.42 -17.87
C GLY A 109 10.75 -18.43 -16.96
N GLU A 110 10.64 -19.66 -17.43
CA GLU A 110 9.93 -20.73 -16.73
C GLU A 110 10.50 -20.98 -15.32
N ASN A 111 11.82 -20.87 -15.14
CA ASN A 111 12.51 -21.12 -13.87
C ASN A 111 12.90 -19.85 -13.10
N CYS A 112 12.51 -18.67 -13.57
CA CYS A 112 12.87 -17.37 -12.96
C CYS A 112 14.39 -17.16 -12.78
N ASP A 113 15.19 -17.74 -13.67
CA ASP A 113 16.65 -17.68 -13.69
C ASP A 113 17.20 -16.70 -14.74
N VAL A 114 16.33 -16.14 -15.58
CA VAL A 114 16.68 -15.14 -16.58
C VAL A 114 16.36 -13.75 -16.05
N LYS A 115 17.30 -12.80 -16.16
CA LYS A 115 17.04 -11.40 -15.86
C LYS A 115 16.12 -10.77 -16.91
N SER A 116 15.10 -10.06 -16.45
CA SER A 116 14.23 -9.27 -17.32
C SER A 116 14.97 -8.05 -17.87
N ALA A 117 14.52 -7.54 -19.02
CA ALA A 117 14.93 -6.21 -19.46
C ALA A 117 14.51 -5.18 -18.40
N LEU A 118 15.35 -4.16 -18.18
CA LEU A 118 15.03 -3.11 -17.21
C LEU A 118 13.87 -2.27 -17.73
N ALA A 119 12.82 -2.17 -16.93
CA ALA A 119 11.79 -1.16 -17.07
C ALA A 119 12.40 0.23 -16.78
N ILE A 120 12.30 1.18 -17.72
CA ILE A 120 12.84 2.53 -17.52
C ILE A 120 11.69 3.49 -17.21
N ARG A 121 11.62 3.95 -15.96
CA ARG A 121 10.71 5.03 -15.55
C ARG A 121 11.28 6.36 -16.02
N ARG A 122 10.48 7.12 -16.77
CA ARG A 122 10.87 8.40 -17.40
C ARG A 122 10.06 9.55 -16.81
N ASN A 123 10.60 10.77 -16.91
CA ASN A 123 9.87 11.96 -16.49
C ASN A 123 8.61 12.14 -17.34
N PHE A 124 7.44 12.24 -16.72
CA PHE A 124 6.15 12.30 -17.38
C PHE A 124 6.04 13.48 -18.35
N THR A 125 6.65 14.63 -18.00
CA THR A 125 6.65 15.83 -18.85
C THR A 125 7.58 15.73 -20.06
N SER A 126 8.47 14.72 -20.09
CA SER A 126 9.38 14.44 -21.21
C SER A 126 8.87 13.40 -22.19
N LEU A 127 7.73 12.76 -21.89
CA LEU A 127 7.14 11.73 -22.74
C LEU A 127 6.54 12.30 -24.03
N GLU A 128 6.54 11.50 -25.09
CA GLU A 128 5.82 11.84 -26.32
C GLU A 128 4.30 11.80 -26.10
N ARG A 129 3.54 12.46 -26.98
CA ARG A 129 2.08 12.60 -26.84
C ARG A 129 1.37 11.24 -26.77
N ASN A 130 1.75 10.31 -27.63
CA ASN A 130 1.24 8.94 -27.67
C ASN A 130 1.58 8.14 -26.40
N GLU A 131 2.76 8.35 -25.81
CA GLU A 131 3.16 7.73 -24.54
C GLU A 131 2.29 8.26 -23.39
N ILE A 132 2.06 9.59 -23.34
CA ILE A 132 1.16 10.22 -22.38
C ILE A 132 -0.27 9.67 -22.54
N ASP A 133 -0.79 9.64 -23.77
CA ASP A 133 -2.13 9.11 -24.07
C ASP A 133 -2.26 7.63 -23.64
N SER A 134 -1.19 6.84 -23.81
CA SER A 134 -1.13 5.45 -23.33
C SER A 134 -1.25 5.38 -21.82
N VAL A 135 -0.44 6.14 -21.08
CA VAL A 135 -0.49 6.18 -19.60
C VAL A 135 -1.88 6.57 -19.10
N ILE A 136 -2.47 7.65 -19.62
CA ILE A 136 -3.81 8.10 -19.24
C ILE A 136 -4.87 7.03 -19.57
N SER A 137 -4.76 6.38 -20.73
CA SER A 137 -5.67 5.29 -21.11
C SER A 137 -5.56 4.10 -20.15
N VAL A 138 -4.36 3.69 -19.77
CA VAL A 138 -4.13 2.58 -18.84
C VAL A 138 -4.71 2.92 -17.47
N LEU A 139 -4.45 4.12 -16.95
CA LEU A 139 -5.00 4.55 -15.67
C LEU A 139 -6.54 4.60 -15.69
N ASP A 140 -7.17 5.21 -16.70
CA ASP A 140 -8.64 5.25 -16.79
C ASP A 140 -9.27 3.86 -16.94
N LYS A 141 -8.65 2.97 -17.73
CA LYS A 141 -9.10 1.57 -17.84
C LYS A 141 -8.98 0.87 -16.49
N SER A 142 -7.87 1.03 -15.79
CA SER A 142 -7.64 0.39 -14.49
C SER A 142 -8.65 0.83 -13.43
N LYS A 143 -9.22 2.03 -13.53
CA LYS A 143 -10.32 2.51 -12.67
C LYS A 143 -11.63 1.74 -12.88
N ARG A 144 -11.78 1.05 -14.01
CA ARG A 144 -13.02 0.37 -14.44
C ARG A 144 -12.88 -1.15 -14.48
N ILE A 145 -11.70 -1.67 -14.80
CA ILE A 145 -11.43 -3.11 -14.86
C ILE A 145 -11.34 -3.66 -13.45
N ILE A 146 -12.19 -4.64 -13.13
CA ILE A 146 -12.17 -5.38 -11.86
C ILE A 146 -10.90 -6.23 -11.80
N SER A 147 -10.19 -6.21 -10.68
CA SER A 147 -9.04 -7.09 -10.51
C SER A 147 -9.48 -8.56 -10.49
N ASP A 148 -8.84 -9.39 -11.29
CA ASP A 148 -9.02 -10.84 -11.32
C ASP A 148 -8.17 -11.58 -10.28
N ASN A 149 -7.26 -10.87 -9.63
CA ASN A 149 -6.36 -11.41 -8.61
C ASN A 149 -6.82 -11.03 -7.20
N TYR A 150 -7.40 -9.82 -7.07
CA TYR A 150 -7.60 -9.07 -5.82
C TYR A 150 -9.04 -8.48 -5.66
N VAL A 151 -9.55 -8.31 -4.43
CA VAL A 151 -10.81 -7.71 -3.88
C VAL A 151 -10.90 -7.53 -2.36
N ILE A 152 -11.37 -6.40 -1.94
CA ILE A 152 -11.20 -5.92 -0.57
C ILE A 152 -12.05 -6.62 0.50
N LEU A 153 -11.54 -6.65 1.74
CA LEU A 153 -12.31 -7.03 2.94
C LEU A 153 -13.20 -5.86 3.35
N VAL A 154 -14.48 -6.14 3.62
CA VAL A 154 -15.44 -5.10 4.01
C VAL A 154 -15.98 -5.27 5.43
N THR A 155 -15.76 -6.44 6.05
CA THR A 155 -16.10 -6.69 7.46
C THR A 155 -14.97 -6.20 8.38
N SER A 156 -15.33 -5.52 9.46
CA SER A 156 -14.37 -5.12 10.49
C SER A 156 -13.94 -6.32 11.36
N TYR A 157 -12.74 -6.25 11.94
CA TYR A 157 -12.16 -7.39 12.65
C TYR A 157 -12.88 -7.72 13.96
N ASP A 158 -13.40 -6.72 14.68
CA ASP A 158 -14.19 -6.92 15.89
C ASP A 158 -15.46 -7.77 15.61
N ARG A 159 -16.11 -7.57 14.46
CA ARG A 159 -17.23 -8.40 14.01
C ARG A 159 -16.80 -9.82 13.67
N ILE A 160 -15.65 -9.98 13.00
CA ILE A 160 -15.07 -11.29 12.72
C ILE A 160 -14.78 -12.04 14.03
N LEU A 161 -14.21 -11.37 15.03
CA LEU A 161 -13.96 -11.93 16.36
C LEU A 161 -15.25 -12.29 17.12
N ARG A 162 -16.36 -11.57 16.88
CA ARG A 162 -17.70 -11.94 17.38
C ARG A 162 -18.33 -13.13 16.63
N GLY A 163 -17.64 -13.70 15.64
CA GLY A 163 -18.05 -14.89 14.91
C GLY A 163 -18.75 -14.62 13.58
N GLU A 164 -18.76 -13.38 13.10
CA GLU A 164 -19.22 -13.09 11.75
C GLU A 164 -18.22 -13.60 10.71
N SER A 165 -18.71 -14.10 9.57
CA SER A 165 -17.82 -14.49 8.48
C SER A 165 -17.24 -13.25 7.79
N PRO A 166 -15.95 -13.25 7.42
CA PRO A 166 -15.38 -12.15 6.65
C PRO A 166 -16.06 -12.05 5.28
N GLU A 167 -16.50 -10.85 4.92
CA GLU A 167 -17.11 -10.53 3.63
C GLU A 167 -16.11 -9.79 2.75
N PHE A 168 -16.13 -10.10 1.45
CA PHE A 168 -15.24 -9.50 0.48
C PHE A 168 -16.03 -8.88 -0.68
N ALA A 169 -15.54 -7.77 -1.24
CA ALA A 169 -16.20 -7.04 -2.31
C ALA A 169 -15.28 -6.74 -3.49
N ASN A 170 -15.75 -7.04 -4.71
CA ASN A 170 -15.07 -6.72 -5.97
C ASN A 170 -14.55 -5.27 -6.01
N ILE A 171 -13.37 -5.09 -6.59
CA ILE A 171 -12.78 -3.76 -6.75
C ILE A 171 -12.05 -3.64 -8.09
N SER A 172 -12.01 -2.43 -8.64
CA SER A 172 -11.20 -2.16 -9.83
C SER A 172 -9.70 -2.19 -9.51
N VAL A 173 -8.86 -2.46 -10.51
CA VAL A 173 -7.40 -2.50 -10.36
C VAL A 173 -6.89 -1.20 -9.74
N TYR A 174 -7.36 -0.04 -10.16
CA TYR A 174 -6.95 1.23 -9.54
C TYR A 174 -7.42 1.33 -8.09
N ASN A 175 -8.71 1.05 -7.85
CA ASN A 175 -9.31 1.19 -6.53
C ASN A 175 -8.75 0.17 -5.52
N LEU A 176 -8.20 -0.95 -5.99
CA LEU A 176 -7.48 -1.90 -5.16
C LEU A 176 -6.35 -1.21 -4.40
N PHE A 177 -5.48 -0.50 -5.13
CA PHE A 177 -4.33 0.16 -4.53
C PHE A 177 -4.73 1.38 -3.70
N VAL A 178 -5.78 2.09 -4.11
CA VAL A 178 -6.39 3.12 -3.24
C VAL A 178 -6.84 2.53 -1.91
N TRP A 179 -7.56 1.41 -1.94
CA TRP A 179 -8.03 0.75 -0.73
C TRP A 179 -6.87 0.22 0.12
N MET A 180 -5.82 -0.31 -0.49
CA MET A 180 -4.63 -0.79 0.22
C MET A 180 -3.93 0.33 0.99
N HIS A 181 -3.80 1.50 0.37
CA HIS A 181 -3.23 2.70 1.01
C HIS A 181 -4.15 3.22 2.14
N ALA A 182 -5.46 3.24 1.93
CA ALA A 182 -6.41 3.59 2.99
C ALA A 182 -6.39 2.58 4.16
N TYR A 183 -6.27 1.28 3.86
CA TYR A 183 -6.26 0.21 4.85
C TYR A 183 -4.98 0.20 5.68
N VAL A 184 -3.83 0.51 5.08
CA VAL A 184 -2.56 0.55 5.82
C VAL A 184 -2.50 1.72 6.81
N SER A 185 -3.22 2.82 6.52
CA SER A 185 -3.24 4.06 7.31
C SER A 185 -4.51 4.32 8.11
N ARG A 186 -5.48 3.38 8.12
CA ARG A 186 -6.71 3.59 8.90
C ARG A 186 -6.44 3.60 10.40
N ASP A 187 -7.25 4.38 11.13
CA ASP A 187 -7.36 4.31 12.58
C ASP A 187 -7.78 2.90 13.05
N ASN A 188 -7.50 2.59 14.31
CA ASN A 188 -7.87 1.33 14.96
C ASN A 188 -9.01 1.53 15.97
N LEU A 189 -9.70 0.42 16.28
CA LEU A 189 -10.67 0.35 17.37
C LEU A 189 -9.95 -0.21 18.59
N VAL A 190 -10.10 0.41 19.76
CA VAL A 190 -9.43 0.00 20.99
C VAL A 190 -10.43 -0.17 22.13
N PHE A 191 -10.10 -1.06 23.08
CA PHE A 191 -10.89 -1.20 24.31
C PHE A 191 -10.63 -0.04 25.28
N GLN A 192 -11.66 0.39 26.00
CA GLN A 192 -11.59 1.46 26.99
C GLN A 192 -11.77 0.93 28.42
N GLY A 193 -11.13 1.61 29.37
CA GLY A 193 -11.28 1.37 30.82
C GLY A 193 -10.05 0.75 31.51
N ASP A 194 -9.82 1.16 32.76
CA ASP A 194 -8.68 0.70 33.56
C ASP A 194 -8.70 -0.80 33.85
N ASP A 195 -9.89 -1.39 33.93
CA ASP A 195 -10.08 -2.84 34.13
C ASP A 195 -9.55 -3.67 32.96
N VAL A 196 -9.53 -3.11 31.74
CA VAL A 196 -8.95 -3.78 30.56
C VAL A 196 -7.45 -3.91 30.73
N LYS A 197 -6.77 -2.83 31.11
CA LYS A 197 -5.30 -2.80 31.29
C LYS A 197 -4.82 -3.86 32.28
N ALA A 198 -5.58 -4.12 33.34
CA ALA A 198 -5.26 -5.16 34.31
C ALA A 198 -5.25 -6.57 33.69
N ARG A 199 -6.11 -6.84 32.69
CA ARG A 199 -6.20 -8.13 31.99
C ARG A 199 -5.13 -8.32 30.91
N LEU A 200 -4.49 -7.24 30.47
CA LEU A 200 -3.48 -7.29 29.40
C LEU A 200 -2.07 -7.67 29.89
N THR A 201 -1.88 -7.86 31.20
CA THR A 201 -0.55 -8.11 31.81
C THR A 201 0.15 -9.40 31.38
N ASN A 202 -0.55 -10.35 30.74
CA ASN A 202 0.01 -11.61 30.24
C ASN A 202 -0.41 -11.91 28.80
N VAL A 203 -0.78 -10.88 28.03
CA VAL A 203 -1.15 -11.06 26.63
C VAL A 203 0.09 -11.23 25.78
N ASN A 204 0.04 -12.19 24.86
CA ASN A 204 1.08 -12.50 23.89
C ASN A 204 0.43 -12.87 22.54
N GLU A 205 1.26 -13.18 21.55
CA GLU A 205 0.79 -13.54 20.20
C GLU A 205 -0.20 -14.73 20.19
N GLU A 206 0.00 -15.72 21.08
CA GLU A 206 -0.80 -16.94 21.08
C GLU A 206 -2.18 -16.73 21.71
N ASN A 207 -2.28 -15.92 22.77
CA ASN A 207 -3.53 -15.73 23.52
C ASN A 207 -4.28 -14.43 23.20
N ARG A 208 -3.70 -13.48 22.45
CA ARG A 208 -4.32 -12.17 22.16
C ARG A 208 -5.73 -12.30 21.56
N VAL A 209 -5.92 -13.22 20.61
CA VAL A 209 -7.22 -13.41 19.95
C VAL A 209 -8.26 -13.87 20.96
N GLN A 210 -7.90 -14.81 21.83
CA GLN A 210 -8.80 -15.31 22.86
C GLN A 210 -9.17 -14.21 23.87
N VAL A 211 -8.19 -13.40 24.29
CA VAL A 211 -8.44 -12.26 25.20
C VAL A 211 -9.33 -11.21 24.54
N ALA A 212 -9.10 -10.87 23.27
CA ALA A 212 -9.95 -9.96 22.52
C ALA A 212 -11.42 -10.45 22.47
N ILE A 213 -11.62 -11.76 22.20
CA ILE A 213 -12.94 -12.38 22.16
C ILE A 213 -13.63 -12.32 23.54
N GLU A 214 -12.89 -12.55 24.62
CA GLU A 214 -13.43 -12.47 25.99
C GLU A 214 -13.87 -11.05 26.34
N LEU A 215 -13.04 -10.05 26.03
CA LEU A 215 -13.38 -8.64 26.24
C LEU A 215 -14.59 -8.21 25.39
N LEU A 216 -14.69 -8.64 24.13
CA LEU A 216 -15.86 -8.36 23.28
C LEU A 216 -17.15 -9.01 23.81
N LYS A 217 -17.06 -10.18 24.45
CA LYS A 217 -18.22 -10.87 25.06
C LYS A 217 -18.68 -10.21 26.37
N GLU A 218 -17.79 -9.49 27.03
CA GLU A 218 -18.07 -8.73 28.25
C GLU A 218 -18.59 -7.31 27.95
N ASP A 219 -18.79 -6.97 26.67
CA ASP A 219 -19.33 -5.69 26.20
C ASP A 219 -18.56 -4.46 26.73
N PHE A 220 -17.22 -4.57 26.80
CA PHE A 220 -16.36 -3.42 27.09
C PHE A 220 -16.56 -2.29 26.07
N GLU A 221 -16.47 -1.04 26.54
CA GLU A 221 -16.55 0.14 25.69
C GLU A 221 -15.38 0.17 24.69
N LEU A 222 -15.68 0.59 23.46
CA LEU A 222 -14.72 0.70 22.37
C LEU A 222 -14.63 2.15 21.91
N ALA A 223 -13.43 2.60 21.54
CA ALA A 223 -13.22 3.91 20.94
C ALA A 223 -12.26 3.82 19.76
N VAL A 224 -12.33 4.79 18.86
CA VAL A 224 -11.38 4.92 17.75
C VAL A 224 -10.12 5.64 18.25
N GLU A 225 -8.95 5.14 17.88
CA GLU A 225 -7.64 5.71 18.19
C GLU A 225 -6.80 5.84 16.91
N SER A 226 -5.99 6.88 16.81
CA SER A 226 -5.32 7.30 15.57
C SER A 226 -3.79 7.16 15.62
N ASP A 227 -3.27 6.23 16.41
CA ASP A 227 -1.82 6.13 16.69
C ASP A 227 -1.10 5.01 15.91
N VAL A 228 -1.75 4.41 14.91
CA VAL A 228 -1.19 3.26 14.17
C VAL A 228 -1.26 3.42 12.65
N ASP A 229 -0.12 3.72 12.04
CA ASP A 229 0.14 3.63 10.60
C ASP A 229 1.24 2.55 10.36
N TYR A 230 1.16 1.83 9.24
CA TYR A 230 2.10 0.75 8.87
C TYR A 230 2.93 1.08 7.60
N ALA A 231 2.76 2.28 7.04
CA ALA A 231 3.38 2.74 5.79
C ALA A 231 3.86 4.20 5.83
N HIS A 232 3.56 4.97 6.88
CA HIS A 232 4.02 6.36 7.08
C HIS A 232 4.54 6.57 8.49
N GLU A 233 5.18 7.70 8.73
CA GLU A 233 5.66 8.16 10.03
C GLU A 233 6.68 7.20 10.67
N GLY A 234 7.42 6.46 9.85
CA GLY A 234 8.44 5.54 10.34
C GLY A 234 9.22 4.79 9.26
N PRO A 235 10.17 3.92 9.65
CA PRO A 235 11.15 3.31 8.74
C PRO A 235 10.60 2.56 7.53
N ALA A 236 9.40 1.97 7.61
CA ALA A 236 8.79 1.29 6.47
C ALA A 236 8.35 2.22 5.32
N PHE A 237 8.28 3.55 5.51
CA PHE A 237 7.74 4.49 4.53
C PHE A 237 8.26 4.27 3.09
N LEU A 238 9.58 4.35 2.89
CA LEU A 238 10.16 4.19 1.55
C LEU A 238 10.11 2.74 1.03
N PRO A 239 10.52 1.70 1.80
CA PRO A 239 10.33 0.30 1.44
C PRO A 239 8.92 -0.07 1.01
N TRP A 240 7.92 0.39 1.76
CA TRP A 240 6.52 0.08 1.53
C TRP A 240 6.02 0.70 0.24
N HIS A 241 6.25 2.02 0.05
CA HIS A 241 5.82 2.73 -1.16
C HIS A 241 6.55 2.24 -2.42
N ARG A 242 7.81 1.81 -2.32
CA ARG A 242 8.54 1.14 -3.41
C ARG A 242 7.81 -0.13 -3.87
N TYR A 243 7.46 -1.01 -2.93
CA TYR A 243 6.74 -2.24 -3.25
C TYR A 243 5.29 -1.99 -3.67
N PHE A 244 4.65 -0.96 -3.11
CA PHE A 244 3.33 -0.50 -3.53
C PHE A 244 3.31 -0.16 -5.02
N LEU A 245 4.26 0.67 -5.48
CA LEU A 245 4.40 1.02 -6.90
C LEU A 245 4.71 -0.21 -7.77
N LEU A 246 5.57 -1.12 -7.30
CA LEU A 246 5.91 -2.34 -8.05
C LEU A 246 4.71 -3.27 -8.22
N LYS A 247 3.92 -3.47 -7.17
CA LYS A 247 2.70 -4.30 -7.22
C LYS A 247 1.63 -3.62 -8.07
N TRP A 248 1.51 -2.29 -8.00
CA TRP A 248 0.59 -1.53 -8.85
C TRP A 248 0.96 -1.64 -10.32
N GLU A 249 2.22 -1.38 -10.67
CA GLU A 249 2.73 -1.51 -12.04
C GLU A 249 2.55 -2.93 -12.59
N LYS A 250 2.83 -3.96 -11.78
CA LYS A 250 2.61 -5.36 -12.17
C LYS A 250 1.13 -5.66 -12.47
N GLU A 251 0.21 -5.24 -11.60
CA GLU A 251 -1.22 -5.49 -11.83
C GLU A 251 -1.74 -4.72 -13.07
N LEU A 252 -1.21 -3.51 -13.35
CA LEU A 252 -1.50 -2.81 -14.59
C LEU A 252 -1.02 -3.59 -15.82
N ARG A 253 0.22 -4.10 -15.81
CA ARG A 253 0.77 -4.94 -16.90
C ARG A 253 -0.08 -6.19 -17.12
N ASP A 254 -0.35 -6.93 -16.04
CA ASP A 254 -0.92 -8.27 -16.12
C ASP A 254 -2.43 -8.26 -16.41
N VAL A 255 -3.18 -7.30 -15.83
CA VAL A 255 -4.64 -7.31 -15.85
C VAL A 255 -5.23 -6.25 -16.79
N VAL A 256 -4.56 -5.10 -16.96
CA VAL A 256 -5.12 -3.97 -17.72
C VAL A 256 -4.59 -3.91 -19.15
N VAL A 257 -3.29 -4.09 -19.33
CA VAL A 257 -2.65 -3.89 -20.64
C VAL A 257 -2.36 -5.21 -21.35
N GLY A 258 -1.95 -6.25 -20.62
CA GLY A 258 -1.42 -7.48 -21.21
C GLY A 258 -0.07 -7.26 -21.91
N ASP A 259 0.71 -6.29 -21.42
CA ASP A 259 1.98 -5.86 -21.98
C ASP A 259 3.00 -5.71 -20.85
N ASP A 260 4.08 -6.49 -20.91
CA ASP A 260 5.15 -6.50 -19.92
C ASP A 260 6.08 -5.29 -20.02
N THR A 261 5.96 -4.48 -21.08
CA THR A 261 6.78 -3.29 -21.33
C THR A 261 6.24 -2.01 -20.72
N PHE A 262 4.97 -1.97 -20.27
CA PHE A 262 4.39 -0.79 -19.63
C PHE A 262 5.18 -0.40 -18.38
N THR A 263 5.47 0.89 -18.18
CA THR A 263 6.18 1.39 -16.99
C THR A 263 5.53 2.66 -16.47
N LEU A 264 5.46 2.80 -15.14
CA LEU A 264 5.02 4.03 -14.50
C LEU A 264 6.02 5.17 -14.76
N PRO A 265 5.58 6.34 -15.24
CA PRO A 265 6.42 7.53 -15.25
C PRO A 265 6.50 8.15 -13.86
N TYR A 266 7.43 9.09 -13.70
CA TYR A 266 7.55 9.91 -12.48
C TYR A 266 7.31 11.39 -12.80
N TRP A 267 6.97 12.19 -11.80
CA TRP A 267 6.85 13.64 -11.92
C TRP A 267 7.99 14.32 -11.17
N ASP A 268 8.93 14.88 -11.93
CA ASP A 268 9.97 15.74 -11.37
C ASP A 268 9.36 17.10 -11.01
N TRP A 269 8.90 17.25 -9.77
CA TRP A 269 8.28 18.48 -9.29
C TRP A 269 9.31 19.56 -8.89
N ARG A 270 10.62 19.27 -8.97
CA ARG A 270 11.66 20.18 -8.45
C ARG A 270 11.61 21.52 -9.16
N ASP A 271 11.66 22.59 -8.34
CA ASP A 271 11.72 23.98 -8.80
C ASP A 271 10.48 24.45 -9.59
N ASN A 272 9.45 23.62 -9.68
CA ASN A 272 8.19 24.00 -10.29
C ASN A 272 7.45 25.02 -9.40
N THR A 273 6.85 26.03 -10.02
CA THR A 273 6.00 27.00 -9.32
C THR A 273 4.51 26.65 -9.40
N ASN A 274 4.14 25.78 -10.34
CA ASN A 274 2.77 25.34 -10.59
C ASN A 274 2.76 23.83 -10.90
N CYS A 275 1.59 23.20 -10.86
CA CYS A 275 1.42 21.82 -11.32
C CYS A 275 1.46 21.75 -12.86
N ASP A 276 2.63 21.47 -13.44
CA ASP A 276 2.84 21.36 -14.89
C ASP A 276 2.23 20.09 -15.52
N VAL A 277 1.94 19.06 -14.69
CA VAL A 277 1.18 17.86 -15.11
C VAL A 277 -0.35 18.03 -15.02
N CYS A 278 -0.84 19.13 -14.42
CA CYS A 278 -2.28 19.41 -14.26
C CYS A 278 -2.82 20.14 -15.49
N ASN A 279 -2.96 19.41 -16.59
CA ASN A 279 -3.57 19.88 -17.82
C ASN A 279 -4.36 18.72 -18.48
N ASP A 280 -5.33 19.03 -19.34
CA ASP A 280 -6.19 18.02 -19.97
C ASP A 280 -5.45 17.06 -20.91
N ALA A 281 -4.24 17.42 -21.30
CA ALA A 281 -3.36 16.55 -22.03
C ALA A 281 -2.74 15.45 -21.13
N MET A 282 -2.64 15.68 -19.83
CA MET A 282 -2.00 14.84 -18.81
C MET A 282 -3.01 14.49 -17.70
N MET A 283 -2.82 15.00 -16.48
CA MET A 283 -3.60 14.58 -15.31
C MET A 283 -4.89 15.37 -15.08
N GLY A 284 -5.30 16.18 -16.06
CA GLY A 284 -6.50 17.01 -16.02
C GLY A 284 -6.24 18.42 -15.51
N ASP A 285 -6.81 19.39 -16.22
CA ASP A 285 -6.79 20.81 -15.85
C ASP A 285 -7.86 21.13 -14.78
N LYS A 286 -7.87 22.35 -14.25
CA LYS A 286 -8.95 22.85 -13.38
C LYS A 286 -10.23 23.05 -14.20
N ASP A 287 -11.37 22.71 -13.61
CA ASP A 287 -12.66 23.01 -14.20
C ASP A 287 -12.92 24.54 -14.21
N PRO A 288 -13.38 25.13 -15.34
CA PRO A 288 -13.60 26.57 -15.44
C PRO A 288 -14.71 27.13 -14.53
N GLU A 289 -15.67 26.29 -14.11
CA GLU A 289 -16.80 26.71 -13.27
C GLU A 289 -16.54 26.43 -11.79
N ASN A 290 -15.70 25.44 -11.47
CA ASN A 290 -15.29 25.13 -10.11
C ASN A 290 -13.81 24.71 -10.05
N ALA A 291 -12.96 25.60 -9.53
CA ALA A 291 -11.52 25.41 -9.47
C ALA A 291 -11.07 24.16 -8.67
N THR A 292 -11.93 23.59 -7.84
CA THR A 292 -11.65 22.35 -7.08
C THR A 292 -11.95 21.07 -7.84
N LEU A 293 -12.65 21.15 -8.98
CA LEU A 293 -12.96 20.00 -9.83
C LEU A 293 -11.98 19.91 -11.01
N ILE A 294 -11.87 18.71 -11.57
CA ILE A 294 -11.10 18.46 -12.78
C ILE A 294 -11.94 18.80 -14.01
N SER A 295 -11.32 19.47 -14.97
CA SER A 295 -11.90 19.82 -16.27
C SER A 295 -12.51 18.61 -16.97
N SER A 296 -13.71 18.81 -17.52
CA SER A 296 -14.42 17.81 -18.33
C SER A 296 -13.66 17.35 -19.58
N GLY A 297 -12.59 18.05 -19.98
CA GLY A 297 -11.68 17.64 -21.06
C GLY A 297 -10.81 16.43 -20.71
N SER A 298 -10.62 16.14 -19.43
CA SER A 298 -9.88 14.96 -18.96
C SER A 298 -10.83 13.81 -18.59
N PRO A 299 -10.50 12.54 -18.90
CA PRO A 299 -11.27 11.38 -18.44
C PRO A 299 -11.31 11.26 -16.91
N ILE A 300 -10.32 11.84 -16.21
CA ILE A 300 -10.19 11.83 -14.74
C ILE A 300 -11.34 12.60 -14.08
N SER A 301 -11.95 13.59 -14.73
CA SER A 301 -13.13 14.31 -14.22
C SER A 301 -14.33 13.41 -13.88
N LYS A 302 -14.39 12.22 -14.49
CA LYS A 302 -15.46 11.24 -14.26
C LYS A 302 -15.13 10.28 -13.11
N TRP A 303 -13.94 10.35 -12.55
CA TRP A 303 -13.53 9.45 -11.49
C TRP A 303 -14.32 9.76 -10.22
N GLN A 304 -14.62 8.70 -9.50
CA GLN A 304 -15.17 8.78 -8.16
C GLN A 304 -14.15 8.27 -7.17
N ILE A 305 -14.01 8.97 -6.06
CA ILE A 305 -13.12 8.59 -4.97
C ILE A 305 -13.77 7.49 -4.13
N ILE A 306 -12.95 6.77 -3.39
CA ILE A 306 -13.36 5.80 -2.37
C ILE A 306 -12.59 6.07 -1.07
N CYS A 307 -13.07 5.51 0.03
CA CYS A 307 -12.40 5.52 1.33
C CYS A 307 -12.29 6.91 2.00
N SER A 308 -13.24 7.81 1.73
CA SER A 308 -13.22 9.19 2.26
C SER A 308 -13.98 9.38 3.58
N LYS A 309 -14.65 8.34 4.08
CA LYS A 309 -15.48 8.44 5.30
C LYS A 309 -14.72 8.28 6.61
N GLY A 310 -13.41 7.97 6.57
CA GLY A 310 -12.55 7.85 7.75
C GLY A 310 -13.19 7.01 8.88
N ASN A 311 -13.25 7.58 10.08
CA ASN A 311 -13.67 6.89 11.30
C ASN A 311 -15.14 6.44 11.29
N ALA A 312 -15.98 7.01 10.42
CA ALA A 312 -17.36 6.56 10.26
C ALA A 312 -17.46 5.09 9.78
N TYR A 313 -16.43 4.57 9.08
CA TYR A 313 -16.35 3.14 8.77
C TYR A 313 -16.20 2.30 10.04
N ILE A 314 -15.23 2.65 10.87
CA ILE A 314 -14.87 1.93 12.09
C ILE A 314 -16.05 1.95 13.07
N GLU A 315 -16.64 3.12 13.30
CA GLU A 315 -17.81 3.32 14.17
C GLU A 315 -19.04 2.53 13.71
N SER A 316 -19.16 2.28 12.40
CA SER A 316 -20.26 1.51 11.81
C SER A 316 -19.95 0.01 11.70
N GLY A 317 -18.79 -0.45 12.18
CA GLY A 317 -18.36 -1.85 12.08
C GLY A 317 -18.18 -2.33 10.63
N ILE A 318 -17.71 -1.46 9.74
CA ILE A 318 -17.40 -1.81 8.35
C ILE A 318 -16.01 -1.29 7.98
N GLN A 319 -15.45 -1.81 6.89
CA GLN A 319 -14.30 -1.20 6.24
C GLN A 319 -14.73 -0.42 5.00
N CYS A 320 -13.81 0.33 4.40
CA CYS A 320 -14.04 0.95 3.10
C CYS A 320 -14.54 -0.11 2.10
N THR A 321 -15.69 0.13 1.49
CA THR A 321 -16.39 -0.86 0.66
C THR A 321 -16.07 -0.75 -0.83
N GLY A 322 -15.18 0.17 -1.21
CA GLY A 322 -14.84 0.46 -2.60
C GLY A 322 -15.97 1.12 -3.40
N GLN A 323 -17.07 1.50 -2.75
CA GLN A 323 -18.18 2.20 -3.38
C GLN A 323 -17.83 3.68 -3.64
N PRO A 324 -18.33 4.29 -4.73
CA PRO A 324 -18.14 5.71 -5.02
C PRO A 324 -18.61 6.64 -3.88
N GLU A 325 -17.77 7.60 -3.50
CA GLU A 325 -18.02 8.53 -2.40
C GLU A 325 -17.92 10.02 -2.77
N GLY A 326 -17.81 10.31 -4.06
CA GLY A 326 -17.80 11.68 -4.59
C GLY A 326 -16.76 11.88 -5.68
N PRO A 327 -16.70 13.08 -6.28
CA PRO A 327 -15.69 13.41 -7.28
C PRO A 327 -14.29 13.54 -6.65
N LEU A 328 -13.27 13.40 -7.48
CA LEU A 328 -11.92 13.81 -7.13
C LEU A 328 -11.86 15.33 -7.02
N LEU A 329 -11.29 15.83 -5.93
CA LEU A 329 -11.08 17.25 -5.67
C LEU A 329 -9.60 17.60 -5.76
N ARG A 330 -9.28 18.73 -6.38
CA ARG A 330 -7.90 19.19 -6.58
C ARG A 330 -7.85 20.69 -6.83
N ASP A 331 -7.07 21.43 -6.06
CA ASP A 331 -6.84 22.86 -6.27
C ASP A 331 -5.35 23.25 -6.08
N PRO A 332 -4.45 22.81 -6.98
CA PRO A 332 -3.02 22.92 -6.76
C PRO A 332 -2.58 24.38 -6.66
N GLY A 333 -1.66 24.65 -5.72
CA GLY A 333 -1.12 25.98 -5.45
C GLY A 333 -1.92 26.82 -4.46
N ASN A 334 -3.11 26.37 -4.04
CA ASN A 334 -3.91 27.01 -3.00
C ASN A 334 -3.68 26.33 -1.64
N TYR A 335 -2.44 26.38 -1.15
CA TYR A 335 -2.02 25.73 0.10
C TYR A 335 -1.86 26.74 1.24
N ASP A 336 -1.81 26.24 2.48
CA ASP A 336 -1.49 27.06 3.65
C ASP A 336 0.01 27.39 3.68
N PRO A 337 0.41 28.65 3.51
CA PRO A 337 1.83 29.05 3.54
C PRO A 337 2.46 28.92 4.93
N GLU A 338 1.68 28.73 6.00
CA GLU A 338 2.18 28.40 7.33
C GLU A 338 2.51 26.91 7.49
N LYS A 339 2.15 26.08 6.49
CA LYS A 339 2.40 24.63 6.49
C LYS A 339 3.42 24.20 5.46
N ILE A 340 3.43 24.82 4.27
CA ILE A 340 4.38 24.49 3.22
C ILE A 340 4.86 25.75 2.50
N SER A 341 6.06 25.71 1.93
CA SER A 341 6.60 26.83 1.15
C SER A 341 6.25 26.78 -0.35
N GLY A 342 5.64 25.69 -0.83
CA GLY A 342 5.35 25.42 -2.23
C GLY A 342 5.83 24.03 -2.65
N LEU A 343 5.97 23.81 -3.96
CA LEU A 343 6.63 22.61 -4.45
C LEU A 343 8.13 22.65 -4.08
N PRO A 344 8.73 21.51 -3.69
CA PRO A 344 10.10 21.53 -3.21
C PRO A 344 11.13 21.79 -4.33
N THR A 345 12.32 22.22 -3.92
CA THR A 345 13.39 22.66 -4.83
C THR A 345 14.44 21.58 -5.08
N SER A 346 15.24 21.76 -6.13
CA SER A 346 16.43 20.93 -6.36
C SER A 346 17.42 21.01 -5.20
N GLN A 347 17.54 22.17 -4.54
CA GLN A 347 18.44 22.35 -3.40
C GLN A 347 18.00 21.51 -2.20
N GLU A 348 16.70 21.44 -1.92
CA GLU A 348 16.18 20.60 -0.84
C GLU A 348 16.46 19.12 -1.10
N VAL A 349 16.22 18.64 -2.32
CA VAL A 349 16.55 17.25 -2.69
C VAL A 349 18.06 16.99 -2.57
N GLU A 350 18.91 17.90 -3.02
CA GLU A 350 20.35 17.77 -2.84
C GLU A 350 20.77 17.70 -1.37
N ASN A 351 20.14 18.49 -0.50
CA ASN A 351 20.43 18.48 0.93
C ASN A 351 20.02 17.14 1.55
N VAL A 352 18.84 16.62 1.23
CA VAL A 352 18.36 15.34 1.78
C VAL A 352 19.23 14.15 1.37
N ILE A 353 19.87 14.22 0.20
CA ILE A 353 20.87 13.21 -0.20
C ILE A 353 22.17 13.31 0.62
N LYS A 354 22.60 14.54 0.98
CA LYS A 354 23.91 14.82 1.59
C LYS A 354 23.92 14.80 3.11
N ILE A 355 22.88 15.35 3.76
CA ILE A 355 22.83 15.58 5.21
C ILE A 355 22.83 14.28 6.03
N PRO A 356 21.85 13.37 5.88
CA PRO A 356 21.63 12.28 6.82
C PRO A 356 22.60 11.12 6.57
N ASP A 357 23.37 10.73 7.59
CA ASP A 357 24.31 9.62 7.45
C ASP A 357 23.67 8.22 7.51
N SER A 358 22.51 8.16 8.16
CA SER A 358 21.73 6.96 8.41
C SER A 358 20.40 7.00 7.65
N TYR A 359 19.84 5.81 7.36
CA TYR A 359 18.51 5.71 6.76
C TYR A 359 17.44 6.30 7.69
N ASP A 360 17.54 6.00 8.99
CA ASP A 360 16.69 6.56 10.04
C ASP A 360 17.50 6.73 11.34
N THR A 361 16.96 7.45 12.33
CA THR A 361 17.67 7.82 13.57
C THR A 361 16.79 7.67 14.82
N ASP A 362 17.36 7.98 16.00
CA ASP A 362 16.83 7.68 17.34
C ASP A 362 15.46 8.32 17.61
N SER A 363 14.41 7.61 17.21
CA SER A 363 12.98 7.65 17.59
C SER A 363 12.19 6.79 16.59
N PHE A 364 12.70 6.67 15.37
CA PHE A 364 12.09 5.92 14.26
C PHE A 364 10.65 6.38 13.95
N ASP A 365 10.38 7.66 14.18
CA ASP A 365 9.08 8.30 13.97
C ASP A 365 9.25 9.72 13.39
N VAL A 366 8.21 10.54 13.42
CA VAL A 366 8.22 11.92 12.92
C VAL A 366 9.20 12.85 13.68
N ALA A 367 9.64 12.49 14.88
CA ALA A 367 10.58 13.27 15.68
C ALA A 367 12.06 12.95 15.36
N ALA A 368 12.33 12.06 14.41
CA ALA A 368 13.67 11.61 14.08
C ALA A 368 14.49 12.73 13.41
N ASN A 369 15.53 13.21 14.09
CA ASN A 369 16.48 14.22 13.57
C ASN A 369 17.58 13.56 12.75
N GLN A 370 18.05 14.23 11.70
CA GLN A 370 19.11 13.74 10.80
C GLN A 370 18.77 12.38 10.15
N SER A 371 17.47 12.08 10.02
CA SER A 371 16.94 10.86 9.41
C SER A 371 16.67 11.09 7.93
N PHE A 372 17.26 10.25 7.06
CA PHE A 372 16.96 10.31 5.63
C PHE A 372 15.50 10.04 5.33
N ARG A 373 14.92 9.00 5.96
CA ARG A 373 13.51 8.67 5.81
C ARG A 373 12.63 9.87 6.20
N ASN A 374 12.87 10.46 7.38
CA ASN A 374 12.03 11.55 7.90
C ASN A 374 12.17 12.85 7.08
N LEU A 375 13.36 13.11 6.54
CA LEU A 375 13.62 14.21 5.60
C LEU A 375 12.91 14.03 4.25
N VAL A 376 12.92 12.81 3.68
CA VAL A 376 12.22 12.52 2.42
C VAL A 376 10.72 12.56 2.61
N GLU A 377 10.23 11.93 3.68
CA GLU A 377 8.81 11.89 4.03
C GLU A 377 8.24 13.30 4.26
N GLY A 378 9.04 14.18 4.87
CA GLY A 378 8.75 15.61 4.92
C GLY A 378 8.38 16.15 6.30
N PHE A 379 8.81 15.49 7.37
CA PHE A 379 8.62 15.94 8.76
C PHE A 379 9.86 16.65 9.34
N ALA A 380 10.94 16.76 8.58
CA ALA A 380 12.18 17.40 9.00
C ALA A 380 12.61 18.50 8.02
N ASP A 381 13.19 19.56 8.56
CA ASP A 381 13.72 20.68 7.80
C ASP A 381 14.90 20.22 6.95
N THR A 382 14.79 20.45 5.64
CA THR A 382 15.77 19.98 4.65
C THR A 382 17.08 20.75 4.67
N THR A 383 17.22 21.81 5.48
CA THR A 383 18.46 22.57 5.66
C THR A 383 19.19 22.15 6.93
N THR A 384 18.47 22.00 8.05
CA THR A 384 19.09 21.62 9.33
C THR A 384 19.20 20.11 9.48
N GLY A 385 18.26 19.35 8.93
CA GLY A 385 18.08 17.93 9.19
C GLY A 385 17.18 17.63 10.38
N ASP A 386 16.69 18.64 11.09
CA ASP A 386 15.97 18.46 12.35
C ASP A 386 14.45 18.38 12.12
N ALA A 387 13.76 17.55 12.91
CA ALA A 387 12.32 17.41 12.87
C ALA A 387 11.62 18.75 13.17
N ASP A 388 10.64 19.10 12.34
CA ASP A 388 9.88 20.34 12.45
C ASP A 388 8.37 20.03 12.42
N PRO A 389 7.68 20.08 13.57
CA PRO A 389 6.25 19.82 13.64
C PRO A 389 5.38 20.97 13.09
N SER A 390 5.98 22.10 12.72
CA SER A 390 5.24 23.27 12.23
C SER A 390 5.01 23.25 10.72
N MET A 391 5.95 22.67 9.97
CA MET A 391 6.01 22.68 8.51
C MET A 391 6.01 21.27 7.92
N SER A 392 5.73 21.18 6.63
CA SER A 392 5.85 19.97 5.82
C SER A 392 6.75 20.24 4.61
N TYR A 393 7.62 19.28 4.34
CA TYR A 393 8.68 19.36 3.32
C TYR A 393 8.52 18.24 2.30
N LEU A 394 9.33 18.26 1.23
CA LEU A 394 9.45 17.20 0.22
C LEU A 394 8.14 16.46 -0.10
N HIS A 395 8.01 15.18 0.28
CA HIS A 395 6.83 14.36 0.00
C HIS A 395 5.54 14.97 0.54
N ASN A 396 5.50 15.27 1.84
CA ASN A 396 4.32 15.89 2.48
C ASN A 396 3.96 17.24 1.86
N ALA A 397 4.97 18.04 1.48
CA ALA A 397 4.74 19.33 0.82
C ALA A 397 3.98 19.18 -0.52
N VAL A 398 4.32 18.17 -1.32
CA VAL A 398 3.62 17.93 -2.59
C VAL A 398 2.18 17.45 -2.35
N HIS A 399 1.95 16.57 -1.37
CA HIS A 399 0.60 16.14 -0.98
C HIS A 399 -0.30 17.34 -0.59
N LEU A 400 0.23 18.24 0.24
CA LEU A 400 -0.50 19.44 0.67
C LEU A 400 -0.63 20.50 -0.44
N PHE A 401 0.36 20.62 -1.33
CA PHE A 401 0.32 21.55 -2.47
C PHE A 401 -0.87 21.29 -3.40
N MET A 402 -1.31 20.04 -3.51
CA MET A 402 -2.44 19.64 -4.35
C MET A 402 -3.80 20.10 -3.83
N ASN A 403 -3.90 20.47 -2.55
CA ASN A 403 -5.09 20.97 -1.84
C ASN A 403 -6.40 20.30 -2.30
N GLY A 404 -6.60 19.05 -1.89
CA GLY A 404 -7.78 18.30 -2.27
C GLY A 404 -7.70 16.84 -1.83
N THR A 405 -8.22 15.94 -2.65
CA THR A 405 -8.23 14.49 -2.39
C THR A 405 -6.82 13.94 -2.11
N MET A 406 -5.79 14.48 -2.74
CA MET A 406 -4.40 14.06 -2.54
C MET A 406 -3.80 14.48 -1.19
N SER A 407 -4.42 15.42 -0.49
CA SER A 407 -3.89 16.03 0.75
C SER A 407 -4.24 15.26 2.03
N GLU A 408 -5.15 14.29 1.94
CA GLU A 408 -5.56 13.43 3.05
C GLU A 408 -4.99 12.03 2.84
N VAL A 409 -4.28 11.48 3.84
CA VAL A 409 -3.57 10.19 3.73
C VAL A 409 -4.50 9.10 3.17
N ALA A 410 -5.65 8.88 3.80
CA ALA A 410 -6.60 7.82 3.45
C ALA A 410 -7.18 7.94 2.03
N THR A 411 -7.26 9.15 1.46
CA THR A 411 -7.80 9.35 0.11
C THR A 411 -6.74 9.63 -0.94
N SER A 412 -5.47 9.82 -0.54
CA SER A 412 -4.46 10.43 -1.38
C SER A 412 -4.23 9.71 -2.71
N ALA A 413 -4.18 8.38 -2.67
CA ALA A 413 -4.01 7.52 -3.82
C ALA A 413 -5.17 7.56 -4.83
N ASN A 414 -6.34 8.13 -4.49
CA ASN A 414 -7.42 8.33 -5.45
C ASN A 414 -7.03 9.26 -6.60
N ASP A 415 -6.09 10.19 -6.35
CA ASP A 415 -5.55 11.08 -7.38
C ASP A 415 -4.41 10.39 -8.16
N PRO A 416 -4.50 10.26 -9.49
CA PRO A 416 -3.45 9.61 -10.28
C PRO A 416 -2.09 10.31 -10.24
N ILE A 417 -2.02 11.57 -9.78
CA ILE A 417 -0.74 12.25 -9.52
C ILE A 417 0.04 11.57 -8.39
N PHE A 418 -0.63 10.86 -7.48
CA PHE A 418 0.02 10.03 -6.44
C PHE A 418 1.08 9.10 -7.01
N LEU A 419 0.78 8.40 -8.10
CA LEU A 419 1.70 7.46 -8.75
C LEU A 419 2.96 8.16 -9.26
N LEU A 420 2.79 9.32 -9.90
CA LEU A 420 3.92 10.08 -10.45
C LEU A 420 4.79 10.66 -9.33
N HIS A 421 4.14 11.18 -8.28
CA HIS A 421 4.80 11.75 -7.12
C HIS A 421 5.62 10.70 -6.38
N HIS A 422 5.00 9.57 -6.01
CA HIS A 422 5.67 8.48 -5.29
C HIS A 422 6.75 7.81 -6.14
N ALA A 423 6.61 7.75 -7.46
CA ALA A 423 7.68 7.28 -8.33
C ALA A 423 8.92 8.20 -8.29
N PHE A 424 8.75 9.51 -8.08
CA PHE A 424 9.87 10.43 -7.90
C PHE A 424 10.44 10.39 -6.47
N VAL A 425 9.62 10.16 -5.45
CA VAL A 425 10.09 9.88 -4.09
C VAL A 425 10.96 8.61 -4.07
N ASP A 426 10.53 7.56 -4.78
CA ASP A 426 11.29 6.31 -4.93
C ASP A 426 12.62 6.50 -5.68
N SER A 427 12.71 7.46 -6.61
CA SER A 427 13.96 7.77 -7.30
C SER A 427 14.96 8.52 -6.41
N ILE A 428 14.49 9.39 -5.51
CA ILE A 428 15.31 10.00 -4.44
C ILE A 428 15.85 8.92 -3.49
N TYR A 429 15.00 7.96 -3.12
CA TYR A 429 15.41 6.81 -2.33
C TYR A 429 16.48 5.95 -3.01
N GLU A 430 16.31 5.64 -4.29
CA GLU A 430 17.31 4.92 -5.09
C GLU A 430 18.65 5.66 -5.18
N LEU A 431 18.62 6.99 -5.39
CA LEU A 431 19.83 7.82 -5.39
C LEU A 431 20.61 7.68 -4.08
N TRP A 432 19.91 7.77 -2.94
CA TRP A 432 20.53 7.66 -1.63
C TRP A 432 21.13 6.26 -1.40
N LEU A 433 20.39 5.19 -1.75
CA LEU A 433 20.87 3.81 -1.63
C LEU A 433 22.15 3.56 -2.45
N ARG A 434 22.23 4.09 -3.68
CA ARG A 434 23.42 3.95 -4.53
C ARG A 434 24.65 4.65 -3.96
N GLN A 435 24.47 5.84 -3.37
CA GLN A 435 25.60 6.64 -2.86
C GLN A 435 26.22 6.07 -1.59
N ARG A 436 25.43 5.41 -0.73
CA ARG A 436 25.92 5.02 0.60
C ARG A 436 26.51 3.63 0.69
N THR A 437 26.45 2.78 -0.36
CA THR A 437 26.95 1.37 -0.36
C THR A 437 26.46 0.48 0.79
N LEU A 438 25.64 1.02 1.70
CA LEU A 438 25.06 0.41 2.87
C LEU A 438 23.68 -0.11 2.47
N ARG A 439 23.34 -1.32 2.94
CA ARG A 439 22.14 -2.06 2.56
C ARG A 439 20.83 -1.49 3.15
N GLY A 440 20.78 -0.18 3.42
CA GLY A 440 19.68 0.60 3.98
C GLY A 440 18.97 0.05 5.22
N ASN A 441 19.37 -1.11 5.73
CA ASN A 441 18.70 -1.76 6.85
C ASN A 441 19.04 -1.02 8.15
N PHE A 442 18.02 -0.78 8.94
CA PHE A 442 18.16 -0.37 10.33
C PHE A 442 18.33 -1.65 11.16
N GLY A 443 19.54 -1.87 11.69
CA GLY A 443 19.94 -3.12 12.34
C GLY A 443 19.30 -3.34 13.73
N SER A 444 18.79 -2.28 14.36
CA SER A 444 18.04 -2.35 15.61
C SER A 444 16.55 -2.44 15.34
N THR A 445 15.84 -3.22 16.15
CA THR A 445 14.37 -3.23 16.23
C THR A 445 13.85 -2.54 17.49
N ASP A 446 14.75 -2.21 18.43
CA ASP A 446 14.39 -1.61 19.71
C ASP A 446 13.86 -0.19 19.47
N GLY A 447 12.67 0.10 20.00
CA GLY A 447 12.00 1.39 19.83
C GLY A 447 11.26 1.57 18.50
N ILE A 448 11.23 0.56 17.62
CA ILE A 448 10.52 0.64 16.33
C ILE A 448 9.12 0.07 16.47
N ARG A 449 8.12 0.90 16.14
CA ARG A 449 6.71 0.52 16.12
C ARG A 449 6.46 -0.70 15.21
N LEU A 450 5.48 -1.51 15.58
CA LEU A 450 5.04 -2.63 14.75
C LEU A 450 4.64 -2.12 13.36
N GLY A 451 4.93 -2.89 12.32
CA GLY A 451 4.71 -2.50 10.93
C GLY A 451 5.94 -1.85 10.31
N HIS A 452 6.77 -1.21 11.13
CA HIS A 452 7.96 -0.49 10.68
C HIS A 452 9.26 -1.26 10.87
N ARG A 453 9.26 -2.44 11.51
CA ARG A 453 10.49 -3.20 11.79
C ARG A 453 10.99 -3.89 10.51
N PRO A 454 12.30 -4.19 10.36
CA PRO A 454 12.82 -4.77 9.12
C PRO A 454 12.22 -6.14 8.78
N ASN A 455 11.85 -6.89 9.82
CA ASN A 455 11.29 -8.22 9.67
C ASN A 455 9.76 -8.23 9.67
N ASP A 456 9.08 -7.10 9.89
CA ASP A 456 7.63 -7.06 9.76
C ASP A 456 7.24 -7.24 8.30
N PHE A 457 6.10 -7.91 8.07
CA PHE A 457 5.51 -7.99 6.75
C PHE A 457 4.83 -6.67 6.43
N MET A 458 5.04 -6.17 5.21
CA MET A 458 4.39 -4.97 4.71
C MET A 458 2.89 -5.23 4.53
N VAL A 459 2.06 -4.47 5.26
CA VAL A 459 0.60 -4.59 5.24
C VAL A 459 0.01 -3.83 4.05
N PRO A 460 -0.99 -4.32 3.29
CA PRO A 460 -1.58 -5.66 3.31
C PRO A 460 -1.10 -6.50 2.10
N PHE A 461 0.20 -6.50 1.78
CA PHE A 461 0.67 -7.14 0.56
C PHE A 461 0.54 -8.67 0.61
N PHE A 462 0.09 -9.23 -0.52
CA PHE A 462 0.30 -10.61 -0.91
C PHE A 462 0.98 -10.66 -2.29
N PRO A 463 1.83 -11.67 -2.57
CA PRO A 463 2.47 -12.54 -1.59
C PRO A 463 3.26 -11.75 -0.54
N LEU A 464 3.53 -12.39 0.60
CA LEU A 464 4.11 -11.74 1.76
C LEU A 464 5.53 -11.24 1.48
N VAL A 465 5.78 -9.97 1.81
CA VAL A 465 7.07 -9.29 1.67
C VAL A 465 7.40 -8.55 2.95
N ARG A 466 8.67 -8.56 3.36
CA ARG A 466 9.15 -7.89 4.57
C ARG A 466 9.78 -6.54 4.25
N ASN A 467 9.73 -5.61 5.18
CA ASN A 467 10.33 -4.26 5.02
C ASN A 467 11.80 -4.28 4.57
N ARG A 468 12.61 -5.21 5.10
CA ARG A 468 14.02 -5.39 4.70
C ARG A 468 14.22 -5.67 3.22
N GLU A 469 13.23 -6.24 2.53
CA GLU A 469 13.30 -6.52 1.09
C GLU A 469 13.11 -5.24 0.26
N GLY A 470 12.43 -4.22 0.79
CA GLY A 470 12.30 -2.89 0.18
C GLY A 470 13.61 -2.12 0.03
N PHE A 471 14.69 -2.56 0.68
CA PHE A 471 16.03 -1.98 0.51
C PHE A 471 16.80 -2.52 -0.70
N ALA A 472 16.23 -3.45 -1.46
CA ALA A 472 16.79 -3.87 -2.73
C ALA A 472 16.86 -2.68 -3.69
N ASN A 473 17.98 -2.53 -4.41
CA ASN A 473 18.11 -1.48 -5.41
C ASN A 473 17.16 -1.72 -6.60
N THR A 474 16.83 -0.67 -7.34
CA THR A 474 15.85 -0.78 -8.43
C THR A 474 16.27 -1.77 -9.52
N PHE A 475 17.57 -1.90 -9.82
CA PHE A 475 18.08 -2.88 -10.78
C PHE A 475 17.85 -4.33 -10.35
N GLN A 476 17.95 -4.63 -9.04
CA GLN A 476 17.62 -5.93 -8.49
C GLN A 476 16.13 -6.24 -8.66
N LEU A 477 15.29 -5.20 -8.57
CA LEU A 477 13.84 -5.23 -8.74
C LEU A 477 13.40 -5.09 -10.22
N GLY A 478 14.34 -4.96 -11.17
CA GLY A 478 14.05 -4.98 -12.60
C GLY A 478 13.65 -3.64 -13.22
N TYR A 479 13.88 -2.51 -12.56
CA TYR A 479 13.59 -1.20 -13.12
C TYR A 479 14.71 -0.19 -12.84
N ALA A 480 14.69 0.93 -13.54
CA ALA A 480 15.60 2.07 -13.35
C ALA A 480 14.89 3.38 -13.69
N TYR A 481 15.54 4.49 -13.35
CA TYR A 481 15.11 5.83 -13.74
C TYR A 481 16.04 6.34 -14.83
N ASP A 482 15.50 6.98 -15.85
CA ASP A 482 16.26 7.47 -17.01
C ASP A 482 17.40 8.46 -16.66
N TYR A 483 17.28 9.16 -15.54
CA TYR A 483 18.25 10.16 -15.08
C TYR A 483 19.27 9.65 -14.03
N ILE A 484 19.18 8.38 -13.60
CA ILE A 484 20.06 7.76 -12.57
C ILE A 484 20.84 6.57 -13.13
#